data_AF-A0A3Q8V8K8-F1
#
_entry.id   AF-A0A3Q8V8K8-F1
#
_cell.length_a   1.000
_cell.length_b   1.000
_cell.length_c   1.000
_cell.angle_alpha   90.00
_cell.angle_beta   90.00
_cell.angle_gamma   90.00
#
_symmetry.space_group_name_H-M   'P 1'
#
loop_
_entity.id
_entity.type
_entity.pdbx_description
1 polymer ?
#
loop_
_entity_poly.entity_id
_entity_poly.type
_entity_poly.pdbx_seq_one_letter_code
_entity_poly.pdbx_strand_id
1 'polypeptide(L)'
;MLLIEPRRHVVAQLCGAYFKYHASTKTWRHDDGGPFTKAEQAAALAPTINEVKEAKKQVDRYHQYLQTWLEAPEELDRFLAPFLDQHDEKSFGNAIGIMNENERLKLQRLVNAVTEPVRPFTPYTF
;
A
#
# COMPACT_ATOMS: atom_id res chain seq x y z
N MET A 1 -7.19 19.27 -27.40
CA MET A 1 -7.76 18.05 -26.78
C MET A 1 -7.99 18.38 -25.32
N LEU A 2 -9.24 18.48 -24.86
CA LEU A 2 -9.52 18.73 -23.44
C LEU A 2 -9.08 17.49 -22.65
N LEU A 3 -8.10 17.65 -21.76
CA LEU A 3 -7.73 16.60 -20.81
C LEU A 3 -8.88 16.50 -19.80
N ILE A 4 -9.77 15.53 -20.02
CA ILE A 4 -10.80 15.19 -19.06
C ILE A 4 -10.10 14.45 -17.91
N GLU A 5 -10.15 15.05 -16.73
CA GLU A 5 -9.65 14.44 -15.49
C GLU A 5 -10.35 13.10 -15.23
N PRO A 6 -9.61 12.04 -14.85
CA PRO A 6 -10.20 10.76 -14.47
C PRO A 6 -11.21 10.92 -13.34
N ARG A 7 -12.41 10.33 -13.50
CA ARG A 7 -13.40 10.33 -12.42
C ARG A 7 -12.90 9.42 -11.31
N ARG A 8 -12.59 10.01 -10.15
CA ARG A 8 -12.03 9.28 -8.99
C ARG A 8 -12.86 8.08 -8.55
N HIS A 9 -14.19 8.18 -8.61
CA HIS A 9 -15.08 7.07 -8.25
C HIS A 9 -14.90 5.90 -9.23
N VAL A 10 -14.84 6.14 -10.55
CA VAL A 10 -14.60 5.08 -11.54
C VAL A 10 -13.22 4.46 -11.34
N VAL A 11 -12.18 5.26 -11.11
CA VAL A 11 -10.83 4.75 -10.82
C VAL A 11 -10.84 3.83 -9.60
N ALA A 12 -11.48 4.26 -8.50
CA ALA A 12 -11.52 3.46 -7.30
C ALA A 12 -12.32 2.15 -7.46
N GLN A 13 -13.37 2.19 -8.29
CA GLN A 13 -14.10 0.98 -8.69
C GLN A 13 -13.21 0.06 -9.53
N LEU A 14 -12.47 0.56 -10.52
CA LEU A 14 -11.57 -0.26 -11.33
C LEU A 14 -10.48 -0.95 -10.50
N CYS A 15 -10.02 -0.32 -9.41
CA CYS A 15 -9.06 -0.93 -8.51
C CYS A 15 -9.66 -1.94 -7.52
N GLY A 16 -10.99 -2.13 -7.50
CA GLY A 16 -11.64 -3.06 -6.56
C GLY A 16 -11.76 -2.54 -5.13
N ALA A 17 -11.47 -1.27 -4.87
CA ALA A 17 -11.37 -0.72 -3.52
C ALA A 17 -12.71 -0.48 -2.81
N TYR A 18 -13.81 -0.59 -3.55
CA TYR A 18 -15.15 -0.31 -3.05
C TYR A 18 -16.13 -1.43 -3.39
N PHE A 19 -15.69 -2.57 -3.94
CA PHE A 19 -16.64 -3.57 -4.38
C PHE A 19 -16.16 -5.02 -4.25
N LYS A 20 -17.14 -5.90 -4.07
CA LYS A 20 -16.98 -7.35 -4.17
C LYS A 20 -17.84 -7.89 -5.30
N TYR A 21 -17.24 -8.70 -6.16
CA TYR A 21 -17.98 -9.46 -7.17
C TYR A 21 -18.50 -10.77 -6.57
N HIS A 22 -19.83 -10.92 -6.52
CA HIS A 22 -20.46 -12.17 -6.11
C HIS A 22 -20.76 -13.02 -7.34
N ALA A 23 -19.95 -14.07 -7.57
CA ALA A 23 -20.10 -14.94 -8.73
C ALA A 23 -21.46 -15.69 -8.77
N SER A 24 -22.00 -16.06 -7.60
CA SER A 24 -23.27 -16.79 -7.48
C SER A 24 -24.49 -15.98 -7.93
N THR A 25 -24.48 -14.67 -7.66
CA THR A 25 -25.56 -13.75 -8.03
C THR A 25 -25.21 -12.89 -9.24
N LYS A 26 -23.97 -12.99 -9.76
CA LYS A 26 -23.38 -12.14 -10.81
C LYS A 26 -23.55 -10.64 -10.52
N THR A 27 -23.59 -10.27 -9.23
CA THR A 27 -23.86 -8.90 -8.79
C THR A 27 -22.62 -8.27 -8.18
N TRP A 28 -22.47 -6.98 -8.42
CA TRP A 28 -21.47 -6.12 -7.80
C TRP A 28 -22.11 -5.51 -6.56
N ARG A 29 -21.43 -5.62 -5.42
CA ARG A 29 -21.85 -4.97 -4.18
C ARG A 29 -20.76 -4.04 -3.71
N HIS A 30 -21.16 -2.92 -3.15
CA HIS A 30 -20.27 -2.06 -2.39
C HIS A 30 -19.66 -2.85 -1.22
N ASP A 31 -18.49 -2.44 -0.72
CA ASP A 31 -17.86 -3.11 0.42
C ASP A 31 -18.69 -3.08 1.71
N ASP A 32 -19.59 -2.10 1.84
CA ASP A 32 -20.60 -2.02 2.89
C ASP A 32 -21.78 -3.00 2.72
N GLY A 33 -21.79 -3.76 1.62
CA GLY A 33 -22.83 -4.74 1.26
C GLY A 33 -23.99 -4.17 0.45
N GLY A 34 -24.05 -2.85 0.24
CA GLY A 34 -25.05 -2.16 -0.57
C GLY A 34 -24.99 -2.55 -2.05
N PRO A 35 -26.12 -2.52 -2.78
CA PRO A 35 -26.12 -2.81 -4.21
C PRO A 35 -25.50 -1.64 -4.99
N PHE A 36 -24.71 -1.97 -6.01
CA PHE A 36 -24.27 -0.97 -6.98
C PHE A 36 -25.45 -0.44 -7.80
N THR A 37 -25.51 0.88 -7.99
CA THR A 37 -26.50 1.48 -8.88
C THR A 37 -26.17 1.17 -10.33
N LYS A 38 -27.18 1.23 -11.21
CA LYS A 38 -26.99 1.06 -12.66
C LYS A 38 -26.02 2.09 -13.24
N ALA A 39 -26.02 3.32 -12.72
CA ALA A 39 -25.13 4.38 -13.16
C ALA A 39 -23.67 4.07 -12.84
N GLU A 40 -23.40 3.58 -11.62
CA GLU A 40 -22.05 3.16 -11.22
C GLU A 40 -21.56 1.96 -12.04
N GLN A 41 -22.42 0.96 -12.27
CA GLN A 41 -22.05 -0.18 -13.13
C GLN A 41 -21.74 0.26 -14.56
N ALA A 42 -22.57 1.12 -15.14
CA ALA A 42 -22.35 1.63 -16.49
C ALA A 42 -21.03 2.41 -16.59
N ALA A 43 -20.69 3.22 -15.57
CA ALA A 43 -19.45 3.98 -15.53
C ALA A 43 -18.21 3.06 -15.43
N ALA A 44 -18.28 2.00 -14.63
CA ALA A 44 -17.20 1.02 -14.48
C ALA A 44 -17.03 0.08 -15.70
N LEU A 45 -18.10 -0.19 -16.45
CA LEU A 45 -18.08 -1.02 -17.65
C LEU A 45 -17.58 -0.28 -18.91
N ALA A 46 -17.63 1.06 -18.89
CA ALA A 46 -17.15 1.90 -19.98
C ALA A 46 -16.18 2.98 -19.46
N PRO A 47 -15.02 2.60 -18.88
CA PRO A 47 -14.04 3.56 -18.41
C PRO A 47 -13.32 4.20 -19.60
N THR A 48 -12.88 5.44 -19.41
CA THR A 48 -11.96 6.08 -20.34
C THR A 48 -10.56 5.47 -20.24
N ILE A 49 -9.76 5.61 -21.30
CA ILE A 49 -8.34 5.16 -21.29
C ILE A 49 -7.55 5.83 -20.15
N ASN A 50 -7.84 7.10 -19.85
CA ASN A 50 -7.17 7.82 -18.76
C ASN A 50 -7.52 7.25 -17.39
N GLU A 51 -8.76 6.81 -17.17
CA GLU A 51 -9.19 6.16 -15.93
C GLU A 51 -8.53 4.79 -15.75
N VAL A 52 -8.41 3.99 -16.83
CA VAL A 52 -7.69 2.72 -16.77
C VAL A 52 -6.20 2.94 -16.46
N LYS A 53 -5.56 3.93 -17.11
CA LYS A 53 -4.17 4.28 -16.83
C LYS A 53 -3.98 4.74 -15.39
N GLU A 54 -4.89 5.56 -14.87
CA GLU A 54 -4.82 6.03 -13.49
C GLU A 54 -5.03 4.88 -12.49
N ALA A 55 -6.01 4.01 -12.71
CA ALA A 55 -6.24 2.83 -11.88
C ALA A 55 -5.01 1.92 -11.82
N LYS A 56 -4.34 1.70 -12.96
CA LYS A 56 -3.07 0.97 -12.99
C LYS A 56 -1.98 1.64 -12.15
N LYS A 57 -1.82 2.96 -12.22
CA LYS A 57 -0.84 3.68 -11.38
C LYS A 57 -1.13 3.52 -9.90
N GLN A 58 -2.41 3.56 -9.50
CA GLN A 58 -2.80 3.38 -8.10
C GLN A 58 -2.43 1.97 -7.61
N VAL A 59 -2.71 0.94 -8.41
CA VAL A 59 -2.31 -0.46 -8.11
C VAL A 59 -0.79 -0.59 -8.06
N ASP A 60 -0.06 -0.01 -9.01
CA ASP A 60 1.40 -0.06 -9.06
C ASP A 60 2.02 0.61 -7.81
N ARG A 61 1.48 1.76 -7.34
CA ARG A 61 1.91 2.41 -6.08
C ARG A 61 1.66 1.54 -4.85
N TYR A 62 0.52 0.86 -4.80
CA TYR A 62 0.25 -0.05 -3.68
C TYR A 62 1.15 -1.27 -3.68
N HIS A 63 1.43 -1.86 -4.85
CA HIS A 63 2.41 -2.93 -4.95
C HIS A 63 3.80 -2.47 -4.50
N GLN A 64 4.21 -1.25 -4.85
CA GLN A 64 5.46 -0.68 -4.35
C GLN A 64 5.47 -0.53 -2.82
N TYR A 65 4.37 -0.04 -2.24
CA TYR A 65 4.21 0.01 -0.78
C TYR A 65 4.30 -1.37 -0.13
N LEU A 66 3.60 -2.38 -0.67
CA LEU A 66 3.65 -3.75 -0.16
C LEU A 66 5.05 -4.34 -0.28
N GLN A 67 5.75 -4.07 -1.38
CA GLN A 67 7.12 -4.51 -1.56
C GLN A 67 8.04 -3.91 -0.49
N THR A 68 7.96 -2.60 -0.25
CA THR A 68 8.73 -1.95 0.83
C THR A 68 8.39 -2.54 2.19
N TRP A 69 7.11 -2.82 2.47
CA TRP A 69 6.70 -3.47 3.71
C TRP A 69 7.25 -4.89 3.86
N LEU A 70 7.24 -5.68 2.78
CA LEU A 70 7.79 -7.05 2.75
C LEU A 70 9.31 -7.08 2.93
N GLU A 71 10.02 -6.09 2.39
CA GLU A 71 11.48 -5.98 2.46
C GLU A 71 11.97 -5.37 3.78
N ALA A 72 11.10 -4.69 4.54
CA ALA A 72 11.45 -3.97 5.76
C ALA A 72 12.14 -4.83 6.84
N PRO A 73 11.72 -6.09 7.12
CA PRO A 73 12.40 -6.93 8.10
C PRO A 73 13.85 -7.24 7.69
N GLU A 74 14.07 -7.57 6.42
CA GLU A 74 15.42 -7.86 5.92
C GLU A 74 16.30 -6.61 5.91
N GLU A 75 15.73 -5.44 5.57
CA GLU A 75 16.45 -4.17 5.66
C GLU A 75 16.82 -3.83 7.12
N LEU A 76 15.92 -4.08 8.07
CA LEU A 76 16.19 -3.91 9.50
C LEU A 76 17.32 -4.83 9.97
N ASP A 77 17.28 -6.12 9.63
CA ASP A 77 18.32 -7.08 9.99
C ASP A 77 19.69 -6.66 9.42
N ARG A 78 19.72 -6.30 8.13
CA ARG A 78 20.94 -5.83 7.46
C ARG A 78 21.48 -4.54 8.08
N PHE A 79 20.60 -3.64 8.50
CA PHE A 79 20.98 -2.40 9.17
C PHE A 79 21.57 -2.67 10.56
N LEU A 80 21.03 -3.62 11.32
CA LEU A 80 21.47 -3.93 12.68
C LEU A 80 22.75 -4.76 12.74
N ALA A 81 22.97 -5.64 11.76
CA ALA A 81 24.11 -6.56 11.71
C ALA A 81 25.47 -5.92 12.11
N PRO A 82 25.92 -4.80 11.51
CA PRO A 82 27.22 -4.22 11.86
C PRO A 82 27.32 -3.66 13.29
N PHE A 83 26.19 -3.32 13.92
CA PHE A 83 26.18 -2.85 15.32
C PHE A 83 26.18 -4.02 16.29
N LEU A 84 25.45 -5.09 15.97
CA LEU A 84 25.42 -6.31 16.76
C LEU A 84 26.75 -7.05 16.74
N ASP A 85 27.50 -6.98 15.62
CA ASP A 85 28.82 -7.63 15.50
C ASP A 85 29.94 -6.91 16.26
N GLN A 86 29.71 -5.69 16.76
CA GLN A 86 30.67 -4.97 17.62
C GLN A 86 30.61 -5.39 19.09
N HIS A 87 29.65 -6.24 19.45
CA HIS A 87 29.44 -6.69 20.82
C HIS A 87 29.41 -8.22 20.90
N ASP A 88 30.11 -8.76 21.91
CA ASP A 88 30.05 -10.20 22.23
C ASP A 88 28.62 -10.61 22.66
N GLU A 89 27.92 -9.70 23.34
CA GLU A 89 26.50 -9.85 23.70
C GLU A 89 25.61 -9.13 22.67
N LYS A 90 24.99 -9.91 21.79
CA LYS A 90 24.09 -9.43 20.75
C LYS A 90 22.74 -9.02 21.33
N SER A 91 22.66 -7.79 21.81
CA SER A 91 21.41 -7.20 22.30
C SER A 91 21.06 -5.90 21.56
N PHE A 92 19.77 -5.65 21.39
CA PHE A 92 19.26 -4.45 20.75
C PHE A 92 19.63 -3.17 21.51
N GLY A 93 19.66 -3.25 22.85
CA GLY A 93 20.09 -2.13 23.71
C GLY A 93 21.56 -1.76 23.50
N ASN A 94 22.44 -2.75 23.34
CA ASN A 94 23.86 -2.52 23.07
C ASN A 94 24.05 -1.85 21.70
N ALA A 95 23.36 -2.36 20.66
CA ALA A 95 23.40 -1.76 19.33
C ALA A 95 22.94 -0.29 19.33
N ILE A 96 21.87 0.05 20.05
CA ILE A 96 21.41 1.45 20.18
C ILE A 96 22.44 2.32 20.90
N GLY A 97 23.16 1.75 21.88
CA GLY A 97 24.16 2.45 22.69
C GLY A 97 25.28 3.10 21.86
N ILE A 98 25.65 2.48 20.73
CA ILE A 98 26.75 2.93 19.86
C ILE A 98 26.28 3.74 18.64
N MET A 99 24.97 3.73 18.35
CA MET A 99 24.40 4.49 17.22
C MET A 99 24.42 6.00 17.46
N ASN A 100 24.80 6.74 16.43
CA ASN A 100 24.62 8.18 16.38
C ASN A 100 23.14 8.57 16.13
N GLU A 101 22.83 9.86 16.19
CA GLU A 101 21.47 10.37 16.04
C GLU A 101 20.82 10.01 14.69
N ASN A 102 21.57 10.10 13.59
CA ASN A 102 21.06 9.76 12.25
C ASN A 102 20.77 8.25 12.13
N GLU A 103 21.61 7.41 12.72
CA GLU A 103 21.42 5.97 12.77
C GLU A 103 20.20 5.60 13.61
N ARG A 104 19.99 6.26 14.76
CA ARG A 104 18.78 6.06 15.58
C ARG A 104 17.52 6.51 14.86
N LEU A 105 17.57 7.61 14.12
CA LEU A 105 16.44 8.06 13.30
C LEU A 105 16.14 7.06 12.17
N LYS A 106 17.17 6.50 11.54
CA LYS A 106 17.00 5.44 10.53
C LYS A 106 16.43 4.17 11.17
N LEU A 107 16.94 3.76 12.34
CA LEU A 107 16.41 2.62 13.09
C LEU A 107 14.92 2.79 13.38
N GLN A 108 14.53 3.97 13.88
CA GLN A 108 13.13 4.27 14.18
C GLN A 108 12.25 4.13 12.93
N ARG A 109 12.70 4.61 11.78
CA ARG A 109 11.97 4.46 10.51
C ARG A 109 11.80 2.99 10.10
N LEU A 110 12.85 2.19 10.24
CA LEU A 110 12.81 0.75 9.90
C LEU A 110 11.92 -0.02 10.87
N VAL A 111 12.02 0.25 12.17
CA VAL A 111 11.14 -0.35 13.18
C VAL A 111 9.68 0.01 12.92
N ASN A 112 9.37 1.27 12.60
CA ASN A 112 8.01 1.67 12.22
C ASN A 112 7.53 0.91 10.98
N ALA A 113 8.38 0.75 9.95
CA ALA A 113 8.03 0.01 8.74
C ALA A 113 7.71 -1.48 9.01
N VAL A 114 8.41 -2.12 9.95
CA VAL A 114 8.21 -3.53 10.31
C VAL A 114 7.02 -3.73 11.27
N THR A 115 6.73 -2.73 12.11
CA THR A 115 5.69 -2.85 13.15
C THR A 115 4.33 -2.28 12.74
N GLU A 116 4.28 -1.39 11.75
CA GLU A 116 3.02 -0.89 11.23
C GLU A 116 2.26 -2.02 10.50
N PRO A 117 0.97 -2.23 10.81
CA PRO A 117 0.16 -3.18 10.08
C PRO A 117 0.03 -2.73 8.61
N VAL A 118 -0.03 -3.71 7.71
CA VAL A 118 -0.28 -3.45 6.28
C VAL A 118 -1.56 -2.64 6.14
N ARG A 119 -1.45 -1.48 5.49
CA ARG A 119 -2.61 -0.65 5.18
C ARG A 119 -3.42 -1.33 4.07
N PRO A 120 -4.76 -1.38 4.19
CA PRO A 120 -5.60 -1.86 3.11
C PRO A 120 -5.44 -0.96 1.89
N PHE A 121 -5.73 -1.52 0.71
CA PHE A 121 -5.69 -0.76 -0.53
C PHE A 121 -6.78 0.33 -0.56
N THR A 122 -6.36 1.59 -0.47
CA THR A 122 -7.20 2.77 -0.63
C THR A 122 -6.65 3.65 -1.76
N PRO A 123 -7.36 3.80 -2.89
CA PRO A 123 -6.96 4.66 -3.99
C PRO A 123 -6.64 6.08 -3.52
N TYR A 124 -5.62 6.69 -4.11
CA TYR A 124 -5.13 8.05 -3.81
C TYR A 124 -4.54 8.24 -2.41
N THR A 125 -4.17 7.15 -1.72
CA THR A 125 -3.56 7.19 -0.37
C THR A 125 -2.06 6.84 -0.37
N PHE A 126 -1.55 6.23 -1.45
CA PHE A 126 -0.16 5.80 -1.62
C PHE A 126 0.55 6.60 -2.71
#